data_AF-A0A537NSK7-F1
#
_entry.id   AF-A0A537NSK7-F1
#
_cell.length_a   1.000
_cell.length_b   1.000
_cell.length_c   1.000
_cell.angle_alpha   90.00
_cell.angle_beta   90.00
_cell.angle_gamma   90.00
#
_symmetry.space_group_name_H-M   'P 1'
#
loop_
_entity.id
_entity.type
_entity.pdbx_description
1 polymer ?
#
loop_
_entity_poly.entity_id
_entity_poly.type
_entity_poly.pdbx_seq_one_letter_code
_entity_poly.pdbx_strand_id
1 'polypeptide(L)'
;MFGSLTVQDTMAQTLARIFRIPVAGKPIAILELGGLPSEIINVVVSVLARLAFDFGLWSGGQIPITFVCEEAHRYVPIDRSLGFEPTKRAISRIAKEGRKYGVSLCLVTQRPAELDPTILSQCSTIFSFRLSNERDQDILKAGISDAARSLLEFMSTMGAGDAITFGEGVALPTRVKFDMLPSHAWPKSNTASFTEGWAREAPSETFLQDVVSRWRQQSFGPPTPDLENAPNVQEPAPRPGTAVPSHRPAAAGAYMPAGAAQPSQMSDLQGLGSRLRRTLPPLPQGEKPGAPPADAAKTGATPSLASLMKQFRA
;
A
#
# COMPACT_ATOMS: atom_id res chain seq x y z
N MET A 1 -36.54 -3.67 -38.67
CA MET A 1 -37.07 -3.07 -37.44
C MET A 1 -35.99 -3.16 -36.38
N PHE A 2 -35.21 -2.10 -36.18
CA PHE A 2 -34.32 -2.02 -35.03
C PHE A 2 -35.19 -1.60 -33.84
N GLY A 3 -35.38 -2.52 -32.89
CA GLY A 3 -36.09 -2.22 -31.66
C GLY A 3 -35.45 -1.00 -31.00
N SER A 4 -36.27 -0.04 -30.58
CA SER A 4 -35.80 1.13 -29.87
C SER A 4 -34.95 0.66 -28.69
N LEU A 5 -33.67 1.04 -28.65
CA LEU A 5 -32.91 1.01 -27.40
C LEU A 5 -33.64 1.92 -26.42
N THR A 6 -34.50 1.36 -25.58
CA THR A 6 -34.99 2.06 -24.39
C THR A 6 -33.81 2.15 -23.44
N VAL A 7 -33.04 3.24 -23.57
CA VAL A 7 -32.03 3.62 -22.58
C VAL A 7 -32.78 3.93 -21.29
N GLN A 8 -32.84 2.96 -20.39
CA GLN A 8 -33.41 3.17 -19.07
C GLN A 8 -32.39 3.97 -18.24
N ASP A 9 -32.83 5.08 -17.67
CA ASP A 9 -32.02 5.85 -16.72
C ASP A 9 -31.85 5.05 -15.42
N THR A 10 -30.66 4.48 -15.25
CA THR A 10 -30.27 3.70 -14.06
C THR A 10 -29.30 4.46 -13.17
N MET A 11 -29.10 5.77 -13.39
CA MET A 11 -28.11 6.58 -12.65
C MET A 11 -28.42 6.58 -11.15
N ALA A 12 -29.67 6.84 -10.79
CA ALA A 12 -30.09 6.86 -9.38
C ALA A 12 -29.85 5.51 -8.68
N GLN A 13 -30.15 4.40 -9.35
CA GLN A 13 -29.95 3.04 -8.82
C GLN A 13 -28.45 2.72 -8.67
N THR A 14 -27.63 3.14 -9.62
CA THR A 14 -26.19 2.96 -9.61
C THR A 14 -25.54 3.75 -8.47
N LEU A 15 -25.87 5.04 -8.34
CA LEU A 15 -25.38 5.89 -7.25
C LEU A 15 -25.84 5.38 -5.88
N ALA A 16 -27.11 4.97 -5.77
CA ALA A 16 -27.66 4.36 -4.56
C ALA A 16 -26.88 3.11 -4.15
N ARG A 17 -26.47 2.27 -5.11
CA ARG A 17 -25.69 1.07 -4.84
C ARG A 17 -24.23 1.38 -4.47
N ILE A 18 -23.57 2.27 -5.21
CA ILE A 18 -22.17 2.64 -4.99
C ILE A 18 -21.99 3.35 -3.65
N PHE A 19 -22.82 4.35 -3.36
CA PHE A 19 -22.73 5.17 -2.15
C PHE A 19 -23.61 4.67 -1.00
N ARG A 20 -24.32 3.56 -1.19
CA ARG A 20 -25.21 2.92 -0.21
C ARG A 20 -26.25 3.89 0.35
N ILE A 21 -27.08 4.41 -0.54
CA ILE A 21 -28.15 5.34 -0.22
C ILE A 21 -29.49 4.65 -0.50
N PRO A 22 -30.34 4.41 0.52
CA PRO A 22 -30.13 4.68 1.94
C PRO A 22 -29.12 3.73 2.61
N VAL A 23 -28.50 4.20 3.72
CA VAL A 23 -27.41 3.49 4.42
C VAL A 23 -27.83 2.11 4.95
N ALA A 24 -29.08 1.96 5.40
CA ALA A 24 -29.65 0.70 5.90
C ALA A 24 -28.74 -0.06 6.89
N GLY A 25 -28.07 0.68 7.80
CA GLY A 25 -27.17 0.11 8.82
C GLY A 25 -25.83 -0.40 8.28
N LYS A 26 -25.50 -0.17 7.00
CA LYS A 26 -24.26 -0.63 6.39
C LYS A 26 -23.57 0.53 5.65
N PRO A 27 -22.76 1.36 6.34
CA PRO A 27 -22.27 2.64 5.81
C PRO A 27 -21.05 2.54 4.90
N ILE A 28 -20.40 1.37 4.82
CA ILE A 28 -19.14 1.22 4.07
C ILE A 28 -19.41 0.46 2.77
N ALA A 29 -19.05 1.06 1.63
CA ALA A 29 -18.96 0.35 0.35
C ALA A 29 -17.49 -0.03 0.09
N ILE A 30 -17.22 -1.30 -0.15
CA ILE A 30 -15.89 -1.81 -0.48
C ILE A 30 -15.91 -2.26 -1.94
N LEU A 31 -15.01 -1.72 -2.76
CA LEU A 31 -14.82 -2.15 -4.14
C LEU A 31 -13.53 -2.98 -4.22
N GLU A 32 -13.68 -4.28 -4.42
CA GLU A 32 -12.56 -5.19 -4.60
C GLU A 32 -12.06 -5.10 -6.04
N LEU A 33 -10.85 -4.55 -6.21
CA LEU A 33 -10.20 -4.40 -7.52
C LEU A 33 -9.09 -5.46 -7.73
N GLY A 34 -9.04 -6.47 -6.86
CA GLY A 34 -8.10 -7.58 -6.94
C GLY A 34 -8.25 -8.36 -8.26
N GLY A 35 -7.13 -8.73 -8.87
CA GLY A 35 -7.11 -9.47 -10.14
C GLY A 35 -7.28 -8.62 -11.41
N LEU A 36 -7.55 -7.31 -11.28
CA LEU A 36 -7.59 -6.41 -12.44
C LEU A 36 -6.19 -5.89 -12.82
N PRO A 37 -5.90 -5.71 -14.12
CA PRO A 37 -4.73 -4.97 -14.58
C PRO A 37 -4.69 -3.53 -14.04
N SER A 38 -3.49 -3.03 -13.76
CA SER A 38 -3.28 -1.68 -13.18
C SER A 38 -3.91 -0.54 -13.99
N GLU A 39 -3.94 -0.67 -15.31
CA GLU A 39 -4.57 0.30 -16.22
C GLU A 39 -6.07 0.41 -15.98
N ILE A 40 -6.75 -0.73 -15.82
CA ILE A 40 -8.20 -0.79 -15.57
C ILE A 40 -8.51 -0.23 -14.19
N ILE A 41 -7.72 -0.59 -13.17
CA ILE A 41 -7.88 -0.07 -11.80
C ILE A 41 -7.86 1.45 -11.82
N ASN A 42 -6.89 2.06 -12.50
CA ASN A 42 -6.78 3.51 -12.59
C ASN A 42 -8.02 4.15 -13.21
N VAL A 43 -8.52 3.61 -14.32
CA VAL A 43 -9.73 4.13 -14.98
C VAL A 43 -10.95 4.04 -14.05
N VAL A 44 -11.11 2.90 -13.37
CA VAL A 44 -12.21 2.68 -12.41
C VAL A 44 -12.14 3.69 -11.27
N VAL A 45 -10.98 3.87 -10.65
CA VAL A 45 -10.77 4.85 -9.56
C VAL A 45 -11.04 6.28 -10.05
N SER A 46 -10.61 6.64 -11.27
CA SER A 46 -10.90 7.96 -11.85
C SER A 46 -12.41 8.22 -12.02
N VAL A 47 -13.16 7.23 -12.51
CA VAL A 47 -14.61 7.35 -12.67
C VAL A 47 -15.28 7.49 -11.30
N LEU A 48 -14.93 6.64 -10.34
CA LEU A 48 -15.52 6.66 -9.00
C LEU A 48 -15.23 7.96 -8.24
N ALA A 49 -13.99 8.47 -8.32
CA ALA A 49 -13.62 9.74 -7.70
C ALA A 49 -14.42 10.91 -8.28
N ARG A 50 -14.63 10.93 -9.61
CA ARG A 50 -15.47 11.95 -10.27
C ARG A 50 -16.93 11.82 -9.84
N LEU A 51 -17.48 10.61 -9.84
CA LEU A 51 -18.85 10.36 -9.39
C LEU A 51 -19.05 10.79 -7.92
N ALA A 52 -18.09 10.51 -7.05
CA ALA A 52 -18.13 10.93 -5.65
C ALA A 52 -18.16 12.47 -5.53
N PHE A 53 -17.25 13.14 -6.24
CA PHE A 53 -17.21 14.60 -6.26
C PHE A 53 -18.51 15.21 -6.80
N ASP A 54 -18.97 14.74 -7.95
CA ASP A 54 -20.17 15.26 -8.61
C ASP A 54 -21.42 14.97 -7.76
N PHE A 55 -21.51 13.81 -7.12
CA PHE A 55 -22.58 13.51 -6.17
C PHE A 55 -22.61 14.51 -5.00
N GLY A 56 -21.46 14.81 -4.39
CA GLY A 56 -21.36 15.82 -3.33
C GLY A 56 -21.77 17.22 -3.82
N LEU A 57 -21.31 17.61 -5.01
CA LEU A 57 -21.64 18.88 -5.63
C LEU A 57 -23.14 19.03 -5.86
N TRP A 58 -23.79 18.04 -6.49
CA TRP A 58 -25.20 18.08 -6.85
C TRP A 58 -26.14 17.80 -5.67
N SER A 59 -25.68 17.11 -4.63
CA SER A 59 -26.43 16.94 -3.37
C SER A 59 -26.33 18.14 -2.44
N GLY A 60 -25.55 19.16 -2.78
CA GLY A 60 -25.30 20.31 -1.91
C GLY A 60 -24.58 19.95 -0.60
N GLY A 61 -23.84 18.83 -0.58
CA GLY A 61 -23.17 18.31 0.60
C GLY A 61 -24.09 17.78 1.70
N GLN A 62 -25.37 17.53 1.41
CA GLN A 62 -26.33 17.02 2.39
C GLN A 62 -26.01 15.60 2.88
N ILE A 63 -25.33 14.81 2.05
CA ILE A 63 -24.89 13.44 2.37
C ILE A 63 -23.37 13.42 2.31
N PRO A 64 -22.67 13.52 3.46
CA PRO A 64 -21.22 13.51 3.46
C PRO A 64 -20.70 12.11 3.09
N ILE A 65 -19.68 12.07 2.25
CA ILE A 65 -19.03 10.83 1.83
C ILE A 65 -17.52 10.93 2.03
N THR A 66 -16.89 9.79 2.31
CA THR A 66 -15.44 9.66 2.41
C THR A 66 -14.96 8.74 1.31
N PHE A 67 -14.18 9.27 0.38
CA PHE A 67 -13.53 8.48 -0.66
C PHE A 67 -12.19 7.97 -0.15
N VAL A 68 -12.06 6.65 0.01
CA VAL A 68 -10.86 6.00 0.57
C VAL A 68 -10.05 5.36 -0.56
N CYS A 69 -8.78 5.75 -0.69
CA CYS A 69 -7.83 5.16 -1.64
C CYS A 69 -6.80 4.32 -0.89
N GLU A 70 -6.93 3.00 -0.97
CA GLU A 70 -5.90 2.03 -0.61
C GLU A 70 -4.75 2.06 -1.61
N GLU A 71 -3.52 1.88 -1.14
CA GLU A 71 -2.30 1.94 -1.96
C GLU A 71 -2.19 3.24 -2.80
N ALA A 72 -2.45 4.37 -2.14
CA ALA A 72 -2.64 5.67 -2.80
C ALA A 72 -1.49 6.11 -3.71
N HIS A 73 -0.24 5.70 -3.42
CA HIS A 73 0.91 6.02 -4.27
C HIS A 73 0.79 5.48 -5.69
N ARG A 74 -0.08 4.48 -5.95
CA ARG A 74 -0.37 3.99 -7.32
C ARG A 74 -1.22 4.96 -8.14
N TYR A 75 -2.05 5.77 -7.49
CA TYR A 75 -2.99 6.67 -8.16
C TYR A 75 -2.47 8.11 -8.25
N VAL A 76 -1.68 8.52 -7.24
CA VAL A 76 -1.16 9.88 -7.11
C VAL A 76 0.33 9.86 -6.78
N PRO A 77 1.17 9.31 -7.68
CA PRO A 77 2.61 9.25 -7.46
C PRO A 77 3.26 10.64 -7.55
N ILE A 78 4.43 10.74 -6.91
CA ILE A 78 5.33 11.90 -6.97
C ILE A 78 5.84 12.14 -8.40
N ASP A 79 6.20 11.07 -9.10
CA ASP A 79 6.58 11.12 -10.50
C ASP A 79 5.32 11.33 -11.36
N ARG A 80 5.28 12.45 -12.07
CA ARG A 80 4.13 12.83 -12.91
C ARG A 80 4.02 12.00 -14.19
N SER A 81 5.10 11.33 -14.59
CA SER A 81 5.08 10.39 -15.73
C SER A 81 4.49 9.03 -15.35
N LEU A 82 4.46 8.72 -14.05
CA LEU A 82 3.84 7.52 -13.52
C LEU A 82 2.37 7.80 -13.18
N GLY A 83 1.51 6.80 -13.42
CA GLY A 83 0.08 6.87 -13.09
C GLY A 83 -0.82 7.38 -14.21
N PHE A 84 -2.11 7.49 -13.91
CA PHE A 84 -3.13 7.91 -14.86
C PHE A 84 -3.59 9.34 -14.54
N GLU A 85 -3.23 10.29 -15.41
CA GLU A 85 -3.49 11.73 -15.21
C GLU A 85 -4.96 12.06 -14.88
N PRO A 86 -5.99 11.42 -15.50
CA PRO A 86 -7.38 11.62 -15.10
C PRO A 86 -7.69 11.21 -13.65
N THR A 87 -7.05 10.16 -13.13
CA THR A 87 -7.20 9.75 -11.72
C THR A 87 -6.58 10.78 -10.80
N LYS A 88 -5.35 11.19 -11.10
CA LYS A 88 -4.63 12.19 -10.32
C LYS A 88 -5.40 13.50 -10.23
N ARG A 89 -5.95 13.96 -11.34
CA ARG A 89 -6.80 15.16 -11.41
C ARG A 89 -8.07 15.02 -10.57
N ALA A 90 -8.75 13.89 -10.67
CA ALA A 90 -9.97 13.64 -9.90
C ALA A 90 -9.68 13.63 -8.39
N ILE A 91 -8.64 12.91 -7.95
CA ILE A 91 -8.24 12.87 -6.54
C ILE A 91 -7.77 14.24 -6.05
N SER A 92 -6.98 14.97 -6.84
CA SER A 92 -6.53 16.32 -6.50
C SER A 92 -7.70 17.30 -6.35
N ARG A 93 -8.74 17.16 -7.18
CA ARG A 93 -9.96 17.97 -7.07
C ARG A 93 -10.69 17.69 -5.75
N ILE A 94 -10.84 16.42 -5.35
CA ILE A 94 -11.43 16.09 -4.04
C ILE A 94 -10.58 16.68 -2.91
N ALA A 95 -9.26 16.51 -2.97
CA ALA A 95 -8.35 17.01 -1.92
C ALA A 95 -8.45 18.54 -1.73
N LYS A 96 -8.61 19.31 -2.81
CA LYS A 96 -8.64 20.79 -2.78
C LYS A 96 -10.02 21.36 -2.50
N GLU A 97 -11.06 20.77 -3.07
CA GLU A 97 -12.40 21.37 -3.11
C GLU A 97 -13.47 20.52 -2.42
N GLY A 98 -13.21 19.24 -2.16
CA GLY A 98 -14.20 18.28 -1.67
C GLY A 98 -14.87 18.69 -0.36
N ARG A 99 -14.12 19.34 0.55
CA ARG A 99 -14.64 19.87 1.83
C ARG A 99 -15.83 20.81 1.64
N LYS A 100 -15.86 21.60 0.56
CA LYS A 100 -16.97 22.51 0.25
C LYS A 100 -18.27 21.78 -0.08
N TYR A 101 -18.17 20.53 -0.57
CA TYR A 101 -19.28 19.75 -1.11
C TYR A 101 -19.57 18.48 -0.31
N GLY A 102 -19.06 18.37 0.92
CA GLY A 102 -19.27 17.19 1.76
C GLY A 102 -18.53 15.92 1.29
N VAL A 103 -17.49 16.06 0.48
CA VAL A 103 -16.68 14.94 -0.02
C VAL A 103 -15.29 15.00 0.62
N SER A 104 -14.99 14.08 1.52
CA SER A 104 -13.66 13.95 2.12
C SER A 104 -12.82 12.89 1.42
N LEU A 105 -11.50 13.02 1.52
CA LEU A 105 -10.52 12.10 0.96
C LEU A 105 -9.74 11.44 2.09
N CYS A 106 -9.61 10.11 2.05
CA CYS A 106 -8.71 9.35 2.91
C CYS A 106 -7.72 8.59 2.03
N LEU A 107 -6.42 8.82 2.26
CA LEU A 107 -5.35 8.14 1.54
C LEU A 107 -4.64 7.19 2.48
N VAL A 108 -4.55 5.93 2.08
CA VAL A 108 -3.83 4.88 2.81
C VAL A 108 -2.67 4.43 1.93
N THR A 109 -1.45 4.48 2.47
CA THR A 109 -0.24 4.07 1.75
C THR A 109 0.86 3.64 2.70
N GLN A 110 1.61 2.62 2.30
CA GLN A 110 2.83 2.18 2.95
C GLN A 110 4.08 2.97 2.51
N ARG A 111 3.95 3.80 1.47
CA ARG A 111 5.06 4.55 0.86
C ARG A 111 4.72 6.04 0.74
N PRO A 112 4.70 6.79 1.85
CA PRO A 112 4.39 8.22 1.80
C PRO A 112 5.38 9.00 0.93
N ALA A 113 6.65 8.55 0.82
CA ALA A 113 7.64 9.21 -0.04
C ALA A 113 7.41 9.09 -1.54
N GLU A 114 6.56 8.17 -1.97
CA GLU A 114 6.18 8.01 -3.37
C GLU A 114 4.91 8.80 -3.73
N LEU A 115 4.29 9.48 -2.77
CA LEU A 115 3.04 10.24 -2.96
C LEU A 115 3.30 11.67 -3.48
N ASP A 116 2.38 12.22 -4.28
CA ASP A 116 2.44 13.63 -4.69
C ASP A 116 2.43 14.57 -3.45
N PRO A 117 3.49 15.36 -3.22
CA PRO A 117 3.59 16.25 -2.06
C PRO A 117 2.47 17.29 -2.00
N THR A 118 1.95 17.70 -3.16
CA THR A 118 0.83 18.65 -3.25
C THR A 118 -0.41 18.03 -2.63
N ILE A 119 -0.69 16.76 -2.91
CA ILE A 119 -1.87 16.07 -2.37
C ILE A 119 -1.65 15.75 -0.90
N LEU A 120 -0.45 15.30 -0.52
CA LEU A 120 -0.09 15.09 0.88
C LEU A 120 -0.29 16.35 1.73
N SER A 121 0.08 17.52 1.21
CA SER A 121 -0.10 18.81 1.91
C SER A 121 -1.57 19.21 2.13
N GLN A 122 -2.51 18.62 1.38
CA GLN A 122 -3.94 18.84 1.57
C GLN A 122 -4.56 17.90 2.61
N CYS A 123 -3.82 16.88 3.06
CA CYS A 123 -4.27 15.99 4.13
C CYS A 123 -4.17 16.73 5.47
N SER A 124 -5.28 17.26 5.96
CA SER A 124 -5.32 18.04 7.19
C SER A 124 -5.13 17.21 8.45
N THR A 125 -5.32 15.89 8.39
CA THR A 125 -5.14 14.95 9.51
C THR A 125 -4.35 13.76 9.04
N ILE A 126 -3.30 13.39 9.78
CA ILE A 126 -2.44 12.26 9.47
C ILE A 126 -2.43 11.29 10.64
N PHE A 127 -2.49 10.00 10.32
CA PHE A 127 -2.24 8.89 11.22
C PHE A 127 -1.00 8.16 10.72
N SER A 128 0.13 8.40 11.36
CA SER A 128 1.40 7.75 11.05
C SER A 128 1.55 6.48 11.89
N PHE A 129 1.53 5.32 11.25
CA PHE A 129 1.88 4.05 11.87
C PHE A 129 3.41 3.84 11.86
N ARG A 130 3.87 2.64 12.21
CA ARG A 130 5.30 2.33 12.21
C ARG A 130 5.91 2.57 10.82
N LEU A 131 6.88 3.48 10.75
CA LEU A 131 7.69 3.75 9.56
C LEU A 131 9.16 3.50 9.86
N SER A 132 9.74 2.53 9.17
CA SER A 132 11.16 2.16 9.34
C SER A 132 12.10 2.93 8.43
N ASN A 133 11.61 3.43 7.29
CA ASN A 133 12.40 4.13 6.29
C ASN A 133 12.59 5.61 6.66
N GLU A 134 13.83 6.07 6.71
CA GLU A 134 14.19 7.45 7.04
C GLU A 134 13.56 8.47 6.09
N ARG A 135 13.52 8.17 4.79
CA ARG A 135 12.92 9.06 3.78
C ARG A 135 11.42 9.27 4.00
N ASP A 136 10.72 8.20 4.39
CA ASP A 136 9.29 8.26 4.71
C ASP A 136 9.06 9.06 6.00
N GLN A 137 9.94 8.90 6.99
CA GLN A 137 9.88 9.66 8.23
C GLN A 137 10.11 11.14 8.01
N ASP A 138 11.09 11.51 7.18
CA ASP A 138 11.46 12.91 6.96
C ASP A 138 10.36 13.72 6.28
N ILE A 139 9.60 13.07 5.39
CA ILE A 139 8.44 13.67 4.74
C ILE A 139 7.35 14.00 5.76
N LEU A 140 7.12 13.13 6.75
CA LEU A 140 6.18 13.42 7.83
C LEU A 140 6.73 14.46 8.81
N LYS A 141 8.03 14.41 9.14
CA LYS A 141 8.69 15.42 10.00
C LYS A 141 8.59 16.82 9.43
N ALA A 142 8.62 16.98 8.10
CA ALA A 142 8.47 18.27 7.44
C ALA A 142 7.08 18.92 7.66
N GLY A 143 6.05 18.12 7.95
CA GLY A 143 4.67 18.58 8.15
C GLY A 143 4.27 18.85 9.60
N ILE A 144 5.15 18.59 10.57
CA ILE A 144 4.85 18.72 12.01
C ILE A 144 5.60 19.91 12.62
N SER A 145 4.99 20.57 13.60
CA SER A 145 5.65 21.61 14.39
C SER A 145 6.85 21.06 15.16
N ASP A 146 7.88 21.88 15.37
CA ASP A 146 9.11 21.44 16.04
C ASP A 146 8.86 20.84 17.43
N ALA A 147 7.82 21.32 18.14
CA ALA A 147 7.44 20.81 19.47
C ALA A 147 6.97 19.34 19.47
N ALA A 148 6.52 18.81 18.33
CA ALA A 148 6.04 17.44 18.20
C ALA A 148 7.00 16.52 17.42
N ARG A 149 8.19 17.03 17.04
CA ARG A 149 9.24 16.20 16.42
C ARG A 149 9.74 15.08 17.34
N SER A 150 9.77 15.30 18.64
CA SER A 150 10.19 14.28 19.62
C SER A 150 9.26 13.05 19.63
N LEU A 151 7.97 13.22 19.33
CA LEU A 151 7.04 12.10 19.20
C LEU A 151 7.40 11.22 18.00
N LEU A 152 7.90 11.84 16.93
CA LEU A 152 8.27 11.14 15.70
C LEU A 152 9.52 10.26 15.85
N GLU A 153 10.39 10.52 16.83
CA GLU A 153 11.58 9.70 17.11
C GLU A 153 11.20 8.24 17.43
N PHE A 154 10.00 8.01 17.96
CA PHE A 154 9.50 6.69 18.29
C PHE A 154 8.83 5.96 17.11
N MET A 155 8.70 6.58 15.94
CA MET A 155 7.99 5.97 14.79
C MET A 155 8.53 4.60 14.40
N SER A 156 9.84 4.39 14.49
CA SER A 156 10.50 3.14 14.11
C SER A 156 10.26 2.01 15.12
N THR A 157 9.90 2.34 16.38
CA THR A 157 9.75 1.40 17.49
C THR A 157 8.28 1.12 17.86
N MET A 158 7.32 1.76 17.17
CA MET A 158 5.89 1.57 17.44
C MET A 158 5.42 0.13 17.20
N GLY A 159 4.52 -0.35 18.06
CA GLY A 159 3.91 -1.67 17.93
C GLY A 159 2.78 -1.69 16.89
N ALA A 160 2.25 -2.88 16.62
CA ALA A 160 1.04 -3.01 15.81
C ALA A 160 -0.14 -2.29 16.49
N GLY A 161 -0.87 -1.49 15.71
CA GLY A 161 -1.99 -0.68 16.20
C GLY A 161 -1.59 0.65 16.85
N ASP A 162 -0.31 0.90 17.09
CA ASP A 162 0.15 2.22 17.55
C ASP A 162 0.30 3.19 16.37
N ALA A 163 -0.16 4.43 16.55
CA ALA A 163 0.03 5.50 15.60
C ALA A 163 0.32 6.83 16.30
N ILE A 164 1.06 7.70 15.62
CA ILE A 164 1.17 9.12 15.95
C ILE A 164 0.20 9.87 15.06
N THR A 165 -0.67 10.68 15.66
CA THR A 165 -1.65 11.49 14.95
C THR A 165 -1.41 12.97 15.17
N PHE A 166 -1.61 13.76 14.13
CA PHE A 166 -1.44 15.20 14.11
C PHE A 166 -2.28 15.84 12.99
N GLY A 167 -2.50 17.15 13.11
CA GLY A 167 -3.30 17.94 12.16
C GLY A 167 -4.64 18.41 12.75
N GLU A 168 -5.54 18.92 11.90
CA GLU A 168 -6.81 19.54 12.30
C GLU A 168 -7.77 18.59 13.05
N GLY A 169 -7.63 17.27 12.85
CA GLY A 169 -8.47 16.26 13.50
C GLY A 169 -8.14 15.99 14.97
N VAL A 170 -7.07 16.57 15.51
CA VAL A 170 -6.63 16.38 16.90
C VAL A 170 -6.17 17.69 17.53
N ALA A 171 -6.43 17.88 18.82
CA ALA A 171 -6.08 19.12 19.52
C ALA A 171 -4.56 19.33 19.64
N LEU A 172 -3.82 18.24 19.86
CA LEU A 172 -2.37 18.22 19.98
C LEU A 172 -1.85 16.94 19.32
N PRO A 173 -0.65 16.97 18.72
CA PRO A 173 0.02 15.76 18.27
C PRO A 173 0.14 14.75 19.42
N THR A 174 -0.36 13.54 19.22
CA THR A 174 -0.43 12.53 20.28
C THR A 174 -0.22 11.13 19.73
N ARG A 175 0.21 10.22 20.60
CA ARG A 175 0.27 8.79 20.30
C ARG A 175 -1.06 8.16 20.69
N VAL A 176 -1.66 7.43 19.76
CA VAL A 176 -2.90 6.67 19.94
C VAL A 176 -2.65 5.19 19.69
N LYS A 177 -3.51 4.35 20.25
CA LYS A 177 -3.55 2.92 19.99
C LYS A 177 -4.94 2.54 19.48
N PHE A 178 -4.99 1.93 18.31
CA PHE A 178 -6.23 1.45 17.73
C PHE A 178 -6.62 0.09 18.32
N ASP A 179 -7.91 -0.09 18.58
CA ASP A 179 -8.45 -1.38 18.98
C ASP A 179 -8.36 -2.38 17.83
N MET A 180 -7.99 -3.61 18.16
CA MET A 180 -8.03 -4.71 17.20
C MET A 180 -9.47 -5.13 16.97
N LEU A 181 -9.83 -5.31 15.70
CA LEU A 181 -11.13 -5.87 15.35
C LEU A 181 -11.28 -7.30 15.92
N PRO A 182 -12.50 -7.73 16.27
CA PRO A 182 -12.77 -9.14 16.56
C PRO A 182 -12.31 -10.04 15.42
N SER A 183 -11.87 -11.27 15.74
CA SER A 183 -11.32 -12.21 14.75
C SER A 183 -12.26 -12.51 13.57
N HIS A 184 -13.57 -12.56 13.80
CA HIS A 184 -14.58 -12.76 12.76
C HIS A 184 -14.77 -11.55 11.82
N ALA A 185 -14.26 -10.39 12.21
CA ALA A 185 -14.32 -9.14 11.46
C ALA A 185 -12.98 -8.77 10.82
N TRP A 186 -11.96 -9.64 10.92
CA TRP A 186 -10.69 -9.40 10.25
C TRP A 186 -10.88 -9.39 8.73
N PRO A 187 -10.19 -8.48 8.02
CA PRO A 187 -10.17 -8.55 6.57
C PRO A 187 -9.59 -9.90 6.15
N LYS A 188 -10.15 -10.49 5.09
CA LYS A 188 -9.61 -11.72 4.50
C LYS A 188 -8.21 -11.42 3.97
N SER A 189 -7.20 -11.77 4.75
CA SER A 189 -5.80 -11.67 4.31
C SER A 189 -5.60 -12.64 3.17
N ASN A 190 -5.26 -12.12 1.99
CA ASN A 190 -4.90 -12.95 0.84
C ASN A 190 -3.41 -13.33 0.85
N THR A 191 -2.71 -13.11 1.98
CA THR A 191 -1.29 -13.41 2.10
C THR A 191 -1.10 -14.91 2.23
N ALA A 192 -0.48 -15.51 1.21
CA ALA A 192 -0.10 -16.91 1.26
C ALA A 192 0.91 -17.15 2.40
N SER A 193 0.70 -18.19 3.20
CA SER A 193 1.71 -18.63 4.16
C SER A 193 2.86 -19.28 3.40
N PHE A 194 3.94 -18.52 3.15
CA PHE A 194 5.12 -19.02 2.44
C PHE A 194 5.78 -20.16 3.20
N THR A 195 5.84 -20.08 4.53
CA THR A 195 6.46 -21.12 5.36
C THR A 195 5.70 -22.45 5.26
N GLU A 196 4.36 -22.42 5.36
CA GLU A 196 3.55 -23.62 5.16
C GLU A 196 3.57 -24.08 3.71
N GLY A 197 3.60 -23.14 2.76
CA GLY A 197 3.66 -23.43 1.33
C GLY A 197 4.95 -24.13 0.91
N TRP A 198 6.10 -23.69 1.41
CA TRP A 198 7.40 -24.34 1.16
C TRP A 198 7.55 -25.68 1.87
N ALA A 199 6.88 -25.86 3.00
CA ALA A 199 6.88 -27.12 3.73
C ALA A 199 6.00 -28.20 3.07
N ARG A 200 5.18 -27.85 2.08
CA ARG A 200 4.30 -28.77 1.35
C ARG A 200 4.89 -29.09 -0.01
N GLU A 201 4.79 -30.34 -0.43
CA GLU A 201 5.08 -30.73 -1.81
C GLU A 201 4.02 -30.17 -2.78
N ALA A 202 4.33 -30.20 -4.07
CA ALA A 202 3.38 -29.79 -5.10
C ALA A 202 2.06 -30.59 -4.96
N PRO A 203 0.89 -29.95 -5.08
CA PRO A 203 -0.40 -30.61 -4.83
C PRO A 203 -0.66 -31.83 -5.73
N SER A 204 -0.12 -31.83 -6.95
CA SER A 204 -0.23 -32.93 -7.91
C SER A 204 0.94 -32.90 -8.91
N GLU A 205 1.19 -34.01 -9.59
CA GLU A 205 2.21 -34.09 -10.67
C GLU A 205 1.83 -33.22 -11.88
N THR A 206 0.54 -33.00 -12.12
CA THR A 206 0.02 -32.13 -13.19
C THR A 206 -0.01 -30.67 -12.82
N PHE A 207 0.19 -30.31 -11.55
CA PHE A 207 0.04 -28.95 -11.03
C PHE A 207 0.80 -27.91 -11.88
N LEU A 208 2.04 -28.22 -12.26
CA LEU A 208 2.84 -27.32 -13.09
C LEU A 208 2.26 -27.16 -14.50
N GLN A 209 1.75 -28.24 -15.10
CA GLN A 209 1.11 -28.20 -16.42
C GLN A 209 -0.19 -27.40 -16.37
N ASP A 210 -0.98 -27.55 -15.31
CA ASP A 210 -2.21 -26.81 -15.08
C ASP A 210 -1.94 -25.31 -14.91
N VAL A 211 -0.92 -24.95 -14.14
CA VAL A 211 -0.46 -23.56 -13.99
C VAL A 211 -0.02 -22.98 -15.33
N VAL A 212 0.80 -23.70 -16.10
CA VAL A 212 1.26 -23.25 -17.42
C VAL A 212 0.11 -23.09 -18.40
N SER A 213 -0.88 -23.99 -18.37
CA SER A 213 -2.08 -23.92 -19.20
C SER A 213 -2.90 -22.66 -18.88
N ARG A 214 -3.14 -22.38 -17.60
CA ARG A 214 -3.85 -21.16 -17.15
C ARG A 214 -3.09 -19.89 -17.49
N TRP A 215 -1.76 -19.90 -17.35
CA TRP A 215 -0.92 -18.76 -17.74
C TRP A 215 -1.09 -18.46 -19.23
N ARG A 216 -0.97 -19.47 -20.10
CA ARG A 216 -1.15 -19.28 -21.55
C ARG A 216 -2.53 -18.76 -21.94
N GLN A 217 -3.57 -19.16 -21.19
CA GLN A 217 -4.95 -18.76 -21.44
C GLN A 217 -5.30 -17.40 -20.80
N GLN A 218 -4.42 -16.82 -19.99
CA GLN A 218 -4.70 -15.64 -19.16
C GLN A 218 -5.98 -15.78 -18.31
N SER A 219 -6.31 -17.01 -17.90
CA SER A 219 -7.49 -17.30 -17.08
C SER A 219 -7.10 -17.37 -15.60
N PHE A 220 -7.63 -16.44 -14.82
CA PHE A 220 -7.50 -16.44 -13.36
C PHE A 220 -8.65 -17.25 -12.75
N GLY A 221 -8.33 -18.31 -12.01
CA GLY A 221 -9.30 -19.09 -11.25
C GLY A 221 -8.62 -19.96 -10.19
N PRO A 222 -9.29 -20.20 -9.04
CA PRO A 222 -8.76 -21.15 -8.06
C PRO A 222 -8.61 -22.53 -8.71
N PRO A 223 -7.65 -23.36 -8.28
CA PRO A 223 -7.60 -24.73 -8.72
C PRO A 223 -8.94 -25.40 -8.44
N THR A 224 -9.59 -25.91 -9.50
CA THR A 224 -10.64 -26.91 -9.39
C THR A 224 -10.05 -28.05 -8.56
N PRO A 225 -10.60 -28.38 -7.39
CA PRO A 225 -10.19 -29.57 -6.70
C PRO A 225 -10.53 -30.75 -7.62
N ASP A 226 -9.54 -31.59 -7.90
CA ASP A 226 -9.76 -32.86 -8.58
C ASP A 226 -10.71 -33.69 -7.71
N LEU A 227 -11.98 -33.74 -8.12
CA LEU A 227 -13.03 -34.51 -7.44
C LEU A 227 -12.81 -36.03 -7.54
N GLU A 228 -11.77 -36.49 -8.24
CA GLU A 228 -11.47 -37.91 -8.43
C GLU A 228 -10.59 -38.52 -7.33
N ASN A 229 -9.92 -37.73 -6.48
CA ASN A 229 -9.02 -38.26 -5.43
C ASN A 229 -9.23 -37.61 -4.05
N ALA A 230 -10.48 -37.32 -3.69
CA ALA A 230 -10.79 -37.07 -2.29
C ALA A 230 -10.60 -38.39 -1.51
N PRO A 231 -9.71 -38.50 -0.50
CA PRO A 231 -9.74 -39.64 0.40
C PRO A 231 -11.14 -39.69 1.02
N ASN A 232 -11.78 -40.85 0.92
CA ASN A 232 -13.07 -41.10 1.55
C ASN A 232 -12.89 -40.99 3.07
N VAL A 233 -13.04 -39.79 3.61
CA VAL A 233 -13.09 -39.56 5.06
C VAL A 233 -14.45 -40.05 5.52
N GLN A 234 -14.52 -41.34 5.76
CA GLN A 234 -15.63 -41.98 6.45
C GLN A 234 -15.58 -41.46 7.89
N GLU A 235 -16.54 -40.62 8.26
CA GLU A 235 -16.72 -40.18 9.65
C GLU A 235 -16.76 -41.43 10.56
N PRO A 236 -15.86 -41.55 11.55
CA PRO A 236 -15.93 -42.66 12.46
C PRO A 236 -17.18 -42.50 13.33
N ALA A 237 -18.03 -43.54 13.34
CA ALA A 237 -19.21 -43.62 14.19
C ALA A 237 -18.86 -43.32 15.67
N PRO A 238 -19.77 -42.69 16.44
CA PRO A 238 -19.50 -42.32 17.82
C PRO A 238 -19.32 -43.58 18.67
N ARG A 239 -18.15 -43.71 19.31
CA ARG A 239 -17.91 -44.76 20.31
C ARG A 239 -18.56 -44.36 21.64
N PRO A 240 -19.31 -45.24 22.30
CA PRO A 240 -19.83 -44.96 23.62
C PRO A 240 -18.72 -45.07 24.67
N GLY A 241 -18.55 -44.00 25.46
CA GLY A 241 -17.92 -44.02 26.77
C GLY A 241 -16.39 -44.00 26.81
N THR A 242 -15.81 -42.79 26.87
CA THR A 242 -14.61 -42.52 27.68
C THR A 242 -14.64 -41.07 28.17
N ALA A 243 -14.42 -40.90 29.47
CA ALA A 243 -14.53 -39.64 30.20
C ALA A 243 -13.48 -38.60 29.74
N VAL A 244 -13.91 -37.34 29.68
CA VAL A 244 -13.07 -36.17 29.43
C VAL A 244 -12.30 -35.80 30.70
N PRO A 245 -10.96 -35.71 30.71
CA PRO A 245 -10.25 -34.98 31.75
C PRO A 245 -10.21 -33.48 31.39
N SER A 246 -10.68 -32.68 32.34
CA SER A 246 -10.61 -31.21 32.34
C SER A 246 -9.16 -30.72 32.37
N HIS A 247 -8.72 -29.97 31.36
CA HIS A 247 -7.47 -29.20 31.42
C HIS A 247 -7.74 -27.73 31.78
N ARG A 248 -7.23 -27.34 32.95
CA ARG A 248 -7.06 -25.98 33.47
C ARG A 248 -5.92 -25.27 32.71
N PRO A 249 -5.97 -23.94 32.49
CA PRO A 249 -4.86 -23.23 31.86
C PRO A 249 -3.71 -23.03 32.85
N ALA A 250 -2.47 -23.28 32.41
CA ALA A 250 -1.25 -22.97 33.16
C ALA A 250 -0.62 -21.67 32.62
N ALA A 251 -0.11 -20.88 33.57
CA ALA A 251 0.34 -19.50 33.43
C ALA A 251 1.71 -19.33 32.74
N ALA A 252 1.98 -18.06 32.41
CA ALA A 252 3.19 -17.52 31.79
C ALA A 252 4.51 -17.94 32.46
N GLY A 253 5.52 -18.22 31.64
CA GLY A 253 6.92 -18.37 32.04
C GLY A 253 7.83 -17.80 30.98
N ALA A 254 8.53 -16.71 31.33
CA ALA A 254 9.56 -16.08 30.53
C ALA A 254 10.73 -17.05 30.26
N TYR A 255 11.23 -17.08 29.04
CA TYR A 255 12.46 -17.79 28.69
C TYR A 255 13.57 -16.77 28.35
N MET A 256 14.56 -16.69 29.24
CA MET A 256 15.88 -16.06 29.00
C MET A 256 16.87 -17.17 28.65
N PRO A 257 17.76 -17.02 27.66
CA PRO A 257 18.90 -17.93 27.51
C PRO A 257 20.08 -17.46 28.36
N ALA A 258 20.64 -18.38 29.15
CA ALA A 258 21.91 -18.25 29.86
C ALA A 258 23.03 -18.94 29.08
N GLY A 259 24.24 -18.36 29.07
CA GLY A 259 25.45 -19.06 28.64
C GLY A 259 26.48 -18.17 27.95
N ALA A 260 27.08 -17.25 28.69
CA ALA A 260 28.30 -16.56 28.29
C ALA A 260 29.51 -17.51 28.36
N ALA A 261 30.32 -17.54 27.30
CA ALA A 261 31.72 -17.98 27.35
C ALA A 261 32.59 -16.81 26.88
N GLN A 262 33.57 -16.43 27.71
CA GLN A 262 34.54 -15.37 27.49
C GLN A 262 35.81 -15.87 26.74
N PRO A 263 36.66 -14.97 26.23
CA PRO A 263 37.43 -15.16 24.99
C PRO A 263 38.86 -15.67 25.21
N SER A 264 39.41 -16.35 24.20
CA SER A 264 40.84 -16.66 24.09
C SER A 264 41.47 -15.91 22.90
N GLN A 265 42.63 -15.30 23.16
CA GLN A 265 43.46 -14.53 22.23
C GLN A 265 44.43 -15.43 21.43
N MET A 266 44.65 -15.11 20.15
CA MET A 266 45.89 -15.19 19.33
C MET A 266 45.47 -15.25 17.84
N SER A 267 45.58 -14.16 17.06
CA SER A 267 46.75 -13.66 16.30
C SER A 267 47.05 -14.45 15.02
N ASP A 268 46.95 -13.70 13.90
CA ASP A 268 47.59 -13.88 12.58
C ASP A 268 47.22 -15.10 11.72
N LEU A 269 47.15 -15.06 10.39
CA LEU A 269 47.07 -14.05 9.32
C LEU A 269 46.78 -14.87 8.05
N GLN A 270 46.12 -14.26 7.06
CA GLN A 270 46.37 -14.49 5.63
C GLN A 270 46.37 -15.96 5.12
N GLY A 271 45.25 -16.41 4.54
CA GLY A 271 45.33 -17.68 3.79
C GLY A 271 44.09 -18.25 3.10
N LEU A 272 42.94 -17.56 3.06
CA LEU A 272 41.70 -18.14 2.47
C LEU A 272 40.98 -17.24 1.45
N GLY A 273 41.70 -16.28 0.85
CA GLY A 273 41.18 -15.45 -0.24
C GLY A 273 41.35 -16.02 -1.65
N SER A 274 41.93 -17.22 -1.82
CA SER A 274 42.43 -17.68 -3.14
C SER A 274 41.71 -18.89 -3.76
N ARG A 275 40.54 -19.33 -3.25
CA ARG A 275 39.86 -20.54 -3.79
C ARG A 275 38.39 -20.40 -4.22
N LEU A 276 37.83 -19.20 -4.33
CA LEU A 276 36.46 -18.99 -4.84
C LEU A 276 36.35 -17.89 -5.90
N ARG A 277 37.32 -17.80 -6.82
CA ARG A 277 37.19 -17.00 -8.06
C ARG A 277 37.70 -17.79 -9.27
N ARG A 278 36.97 -18.84 -9.65
CA ARG A 278 37.04 -19.41 -11.00
C ARG A 278 35.64 -19.88 -11.38
N THR A 279 34.89 -18.99 -12.04
CA THR A 279 33.81 -19.25 -13.02
C THR A 279 32.97 -17.98 -13.19
N LEU A 280 33.57 -16.93 -13.75
CA LEU A 280 32.80 -15.86 -14.40
C LEU A 280 33.63 -15.31 -15.57
N PRO A 281 33.03 -15.17 -16.77
CA PRO A 281 33.72 -14.58 -17.92
C PRO A 281 33.95 -13.06 -17.70
N PRO A 282 35.01 -12.47 -18.28
CA PRO A 282 35.31 -11.06 -18.09
C PRO A 282 34.30 -10.16 -18.83
N LEU A 283 33.93 -9.05 -18.18
CA LEU A 283 33.11 -7.99 -18.77
C LEU A 283 33.89 -7.23 -19.86
N PRO A 284 33.23 -6.78 -20.95
CA PRO A 284 33.87 -5.97 -21.98
C PRO A 284 34.30 -4.60 -21.44
N GLN A 285 35.52 -4.19 -21.77
CA GLN A 285 36.07 -2.89 -21.39
C GLN A 285 35.45 -1.78 -22.25
N GLY A 286 34.63 -0.93 -21.64
CA GLY A 286 34.15 0.30 -22.26
C GLY A 286 35.26 1.34 -22.33
N GLU A 287 35.40 1.97 -23.50
CA GLU A 287 36.32 3.06 -23.77
C GLU A 287 36.17 4.22 -22.77
N LYS A 288 37.30 4.76 -22.31
CA LYS A 288 37.35 5.95 -21.46
C LYS A 288 36.90 7.18 -22.28
N PRO A 289 36.03 8.06 -21.75
CA PRO A 289 35.83 9.37 -22.34
C PRO A 289 37.10 10.22 -22.17
N GLY A 290 37.59 10.78 -23.28
CA GLY A 290 38.75 11.67 -23.32
C GLY A 290 38.53 12.97 -22.54
N ALA A 291 39.64 13.52 -22.03
CA ALA A 291 39.68 14.80 -21.31
C ALA A 291 39.21 15.97 -22.20
N PRO A 292 38.55 17.00 -21.64
CA PRO A 292 38.20 18.20 -22.39
C PRO A 292 39.44 19.08 -22.59
N PRO A 293 39.52 19.85 -23.71
CA PRO A 293 40.65 20.74 -23.94
C PRO A 293 40.57 21.97 -23.03
N ALA A 294 41.74 22.40 -22.56
CA ALA A 294 41.96 23.65 -21.87
C ALA A 294 42.25 24.76 -22.90
N ASP A 295 41.29 25.65 -23.12
CA ASP A 295 41.54 27.08 -23.38
C ASP A 295 40.21 27.83 -23.63
N ALA A 296 39.83 28.70 -22.68
CA ALA A 296 39.07 29.94 -22.89
C ALA A 296 38.82 30.63 -21.54
N ALA A 297 39.86 31.25 -21.00
CA ALA A 297 39.68 32.32 -20.02
C ALA A 297 39.21 33.59 -20.75
N LYS A 298 38.33 34.36 -20.07
CA LYS A 298 37.85 35.73 -20.33
C LYS A 298 36.47 35.85 -20.99
N THR A 299 35.44 35.99 -20.15
CA THR A 299 34.64 37.23 -20.01
C THR A 299 33.61 37.02 -18.89
N GLY A 300 33.75 37.79 -17.80
CA GLY A 300 32.76 37.82 -16.73
C GLY A 300 31.58 38.72 -17.08
N ALA A 301 30.37 38.23 -16.84
CA ALA A 301 29.19 39.03 -16.56
C ALA A 301 28.10 38.11 -15.95
N THR A 302 27.88 38.24 -14.65
CA THR A 302 26.72 37.67 -13.95
C THR A 302 25.46 38.46 -14.34
N PRO A 303 24.40 37.83 -14.89
CA PRO A 303 23.16 38.55 -15.13
C PRO A 303 22.43 38.78 -13.80
N SER A 304 22.04 40.02 -13.54
CA SER A 304 21.29 40.40 -12.35
C SER A 304 19.84 39.90 -12.40
N LEU A 305 19.30 39.60 -11.22
CA LEU A 305 17.94 39.08 -10.98
C LEU A 305 16.80 39.93 -11.61
N ALA A 306 17.11 41.18 -11.99
CA ALA A 306 16.17 42.08 -12.66
C ALA A 306 15.90 41.72 -14.13
N SER A 307 16.81 41.01 -14.80
CA SER A 307 16.65 40.63 -16.21
C SER A 307 15.74 39.40 -16.39
N LEU A 308 15.67 38.52 -15.38
CA LEU A 308 14.84 37.31 -15.36
C LEU A 308 13.35 37.58 -15.11
N MET A 309 13.00 38.72 -14.50
CA MET A 309 11.62 39.08 -14.17
C MET A 309 10.83 39.70 -15.34
N LYS A 310 11.47 40.02 -16.47
CA LYS A 310 10.78 40.58 -17.67
C LYS A 310 10.19 39.52 -18.60
N GLN A 311 10.50 38.24 -18.41
CA GLN A 311 10.10 37.18 -19.33
C GLN A 311 8.82 36.42 -18.92
N PHE A 312 8.17 36.80 -17.81
CA PHE A 312 6.94 36.19 -17.29
C PHE A 312 5.69 37.09 -17.34
N ARG A 313 5.70 38.12 -18.20
CA ARG A 313 4.48 38.85 -18.59
C ARG A 313 4.35 38.90 -20.10
N ALA A 314 3.75 37.85 -20.66
CA ALA A 314 3.00 37.85 -21.91
C ALA A 314 2.03 36.65 -21.86
#